data_AF-A0A931EN43-F1
#
_entry.id   AF-A0A931EN43-F1
#
_cell.length_a   1.000
_cell.length_b   1.000
_cell.length_c   1.000
_cell.angle_alpha   90.00
_cell.angle_beta   90.00
_cell.angle_gamma   90.00
#
_symmetry.space_group_name_H-M   'P 1'
#
loop_
_entity.id
_entity.type
_entity.pdbx_description
1 polymer ?
#
loop_
_entity_poly.entity_id
_entity_poly.type
_entity_poly.pdbx_seq_one_letter_code
_entity_poly.pdbx_strand_id
1 'polypeptide(L)' 'MKRTFEQTRAYLTKAALSEQLEVRHQVLNEVRSDPKFFASFSSEEQALLRDIYSDVVNGALELASSAQPVL' A
#
# COMPACT_ATOMS: atom_id res chain seq x y z
N MET A 1 -3.61 -9.55 16.83
CA MET A 1 -2.42 -8.74 17.14
C MET A 1 -2.37 -7.56 16.18
N LYS A 2 -2.20 -6.33 16.68
CA LYS A 2 -1.94 -5.17 15.79
C LYS A 2 -0.51 -5.26 15.27
N ARG A 3 -0.27 -5.00 13.98
CA ARG A 3 1.09 -4.94 13.41
C ARG A 3 1.87 -3.80 14.06
N THR A 4 3.16 -4.01 14.27
CA THR A 4 4.06 -2.92 14.68
C THR A 4 4.31 -1.96 13.52
N PHE A 5 4.86 -0.79 13.80
CA PHE A 5 5.26 0.17 12.77
C PHE A 5 6.21 -0.48 11.76
N GLU A 6 7.26 -1.16 12.22
CA GLU A 6 8.24 -1.81 11.35
C GLU A 6 7.62 -2.91 10.48
N GLN A 7 6.69 -3.71 11.04
CA GLN A 7 5.98 -4.73 10.27
C GLN A 7 5.09 -4.10 9.20
N THR A 8 4.40 -3.01 9.53
CA THR A 8 3.52 -2.28 8.60
C THR A 8 4.34 -1.62 7.50
N ARG A 9 5.46 -0.99 7.86
CA ARG A 9 6.41 -0.42 6.91
C ARG A 9 6.95 -1.48 5.96
N ALA A 10 7.48 -2.58 6.48
CA ALA A 10 8.01 -3.67 5.65
C ALA A 10 6.95 -4.26 4.72
N TYR A 11 5.71 -4.40 5.21
CA TYR A 11 4.57 -4.86 4.41
C TYR A 11 4.27 -3.92 3.24
N LEU A 12 4.14 -2.61 3.51
CA LEU A 12 3.88 -1.61 2.47
C LEU A 12 5.05 -1.49 1.49
N THR A 13 6.29 -1.49 1.98
CA THR A 13 7.50 -1.44 1.13
C THR A 13 7.58 -2.66 0.21
N LYS A 14 7.30 -3.86 0.71
CA LYS A 14 7.27 -5.07 -0.13
C LYS A 14 6.23 -4.98 -1.24
N ALA A 15 5.05 -4.41 -0.94
CA ALA A 15 4.02 -4.19 -1.95
C ALA A 15 4.42 -3.11 -2.96
N ALA A 16 5.02 -2.01 -2.50
CA ALA A 16 5.49 -0.91 -3.35
C ALA A 16 6.56 -1.36 -4.35
N LEU A 17 7.44 -2.28 -3.94
CA LEU A 17 8.47 -2.87 -4.79
C LEU A 17 7.96 -4.04 -5.65
N SER A 18 6.73 -4.51 -5.44
CA SER A 18 6.19 -5.65 -6.18
C SER A 18 5.71 -5.20 -7.56
N GLU A 19 6.08 -5.94 -8.60
CA GLU A 19 5.57 -5.76 -9.96
C GLU A 19 4.22 -6.49 -10.18
N GLN A 20 3.70 -7.16 -9.16
CA GLN A 20 2.45 -7.90 -9.24
C GLN A 20 1.28 -7.03 -8.78
N LEU A 21 0.32 -6.80 -9.68
CA LEU A 21 -0.89 -6.02 -9.40
C LEU A 21 -1.70 -6.61 -8.24
N GLU A 22 -1.76 -7.95 -8.13
CA GLU A 22 -2.49 -8.64 -7.06
C GLU A 22 -1.95 -8.29 -5.66
N VAL A 23 -0.62 -8.25 -5.51
CA VAL A 23 0.04 -7.90 -4.24
C VAL A 23 -0.30 -6.47 -3.82
N ARG A 24 -0.29 -5.53 -4.78
CA ARG A 24 -0.65 -4.14 -4.51
C ARG A 24 -2.15 -4.00 -4.18
N HIS A 25 -3.02 -4.69 -4.93
CA HIS A 25 -4.47 -4.71 -4.67
C HIS A 25 -4.82 -5.27 -3.29
N GLN A 26 -4.10 -6.28 -2.81
CA GLN A 26 -4.32 -6.81 -1.47
C GLN A 26 -4.12 -5.73 -0.40
N VAL A 27 -3.03 -4.96 -0.50
CA VAL A 27 -2.76 -3.83 0.41
C VAL A 27 -3.84 -2.77 0.32
N LEU A 28 -4.21 -2.38 -0.90
CA LEU A 28 -5.25 -1.37 -1.14
C LEU A 28 -6.58 -1.77 -0.52
N ASN A 29 -6.97 -3.05 -0.67
CA ASN A 29 -8.22 -3.56 -0.12
C ASN A 29 -8.19 -3.61 1.41
N GLU A 30 -7.05 -3.97 2.00
CA GLU A 30 -6.88 -4.00 3.45
C GLU A 30 -6.97 -2.60 4.06
N VAL A 31 -6.26 -1.62 3.49
CA VAL A 31 -6.32 -0.22 3.93
C VAL A 31 -7.72 0.39 3.73
N ARG A 32 -8.41 0.03 2.63
CA ARG A 32 -9.80 0.46 2.39
C ARG A 32 -10.78 -0.15 3.39
N SER A 33 -10.55 -1.39 3.81
CA SER A 33 -11.42 -2.11 4.75
C SER A 33 -11.19 -1.70 6.20
N ASP A 34 -10.00 -1.19 6.54
CA ASP A 34 -9.67 -0.69 7.87
C ASP A 34 -9.39 0.83 7.86
N PRO A 35 -10.39 1.71 8.10
CA PRO A 35 -10.17 3.15 8.16
C PRO A 35 -9.23 3.58 9.30
N LYS A 36 -8.92 2.69 10.25
CA LYS A 36 -8.00 2.92 11.36
C LYS A 36 -6.61 2.31 11.13
N PHE A 37 -6.32 1.84 9.92
CA PHE A 37 -5.07 1.16 9.57
C PHE A 37 -3.82 1.93 10.02
N PHE A 38 -3.79 3.23 9.74
CA PHE A 38 -2.70 4.11 10.15
C PHE A 38 -2.91 4.78 11.52
N ALA A 39 -4.14 4.78 12.04
CA ALA A 39 -4.52 5.57 13.21
C ALA A 39 -3.86 5.10 14.52
N SER A 40 -3.22 3.92 14.52
CA SER A 40 -2.51 3.38 15.68
C SER A 40 -1.05 3.87 15.79
N PHE A 41 -0.56 4.65 14.82
CA PHE A 41 0.82 5.15 14.78
C PHE A 41 0.89 6.66 15.06
N SER A 42 2.07 7.16 15.42
CA SER A 42 2.35 8.59 15.63
C SER A 42 2.23 9.37 14.32
N SER A 43 2.06 10.70 14.39
CA SER A 43 1.91 11.54 13.18
C SER A 43 3.07 11.39 12.19
N GLU A 44 4.31 11.31 12.68
CA GLU A 44 5.50 11.11 11.85
C GLU A 44 5.52 9.73 11.19
N GLU A 45 5.21 8.68 11.95
CA GLU A 45 5.10 7.31 11.45
C GLU A 45 3.99 7.19 10.40
N GLN A 46 2.84 7.84 10.63
CA GLN A 46 1.75 7.89 9.67
C GLN A 46 2.17 8.56 8.36
N ALA A 47 2.94 9.65 8.43
CA ALA A 47 3.44 10.33 7.23
C ALA A 47 4.33 9.39 6.41
N LEU A 48 5.27 8.69 7.05
CA LEU A 48 6.15 7.72 6.40
C LEU A 48 5.37 6.55 5.79
N LEU A 49 4.40 5.99 6.50
CA LEU A 49 3.60 4.87 5.98
C LEU A 49 2.69 5.32 4.82
N ARG A 50 2.14 6.53 4.88
CA ARG A 50 1.30 7.09 3.81
C ARG A 50 2.10 7.41 2.55
N ASP A 51 3.35 7.85 2.70
CA ASP A 51 4.29 8.06 1.60
C ASP A 51 4.50 6.74 0.84
N ILE A 52 4.90 5.68 1.54
CA ILE A 52 5.10 4.34 0.95
C ILE A 52 3.78 3.80 0.34
N TYR A 53 2.65 4.02 1.02
CA TYR A 53 1.34 3.61 0.48
C TYR A 53 0.98 4.35 -0.81
N SER A 54 1.42 5.61 -0.98
CA SER A 54 1.23 6.34 -2.23
C SER A 54 1.91 5.64 -3.41
N ASP A 55 3.15 5.16 -3.23
CA ASP A 55 3.86 4.33 -4.21
C ASP A 55 3.10 3.05 -4.58
N VAL A 56 2.49 2.39 -3.58
CA VAL A 56 1.65 1.20 -3.82
C VAL A 56 0.46 1.56 -4.73
N VAL A 57 -0.26 2.63 -4.41
CA VAL A 57 -1.42 3.12 -5.18
C VAL A 57 -1.00 3.49 -6.60
N ASN A 58 0.04 4.31 -6.75
CA ASN A 58 0.49 4.81 -8.05
C ASN A 58 0.90 3.66 -8.96
N GLY A 59 1.79 2.78 -8.51
CA GLY A 59 2.21 1.68 -9.38
C GLY A 59 1.12 0.61 -9.59
N ALA A 60 0.12 0.48 -8.70
CA ALA A 60 -1.07 -0.32 -9.02
C ALA A 60 -1.87 0.30 -10.18
N LEU A 61 -1.99 1.63 -10.20
CA LEU A 61 -2.64 2.39 -11.27
C LEU A 61 -1.86 2.26 -12.59
N GLU A 62 -0.54 2.37 -12.55
CA GLU A 62 0.33 2.21 -13.73
C GLU A 62 0.25 0.79 -14.31
N LEU A 63 0.29 -0.24 -13.45
CA LEU A 63 0.16 -1.64 -13.87
C LEU A 63 -1.24 -1.93 -14.42
N ALA A 64 -2.29 -1.41 -13.80
CA ALA A 64 -3.67 -1.56 -14.29
C ALA A 64 -3.87 -0.85 -15.64
N SER A 65 -3.25 0.31 -15.83
CA SER A 65 -3.28 1.06 -17.11
C SER A 65 -2.49 0.34 -18.21
N SER A 66 -1.37 -0.28 -17.85
CA SER A 66 -0.56 -1.08 -18.78
C SER A 66 -1.18 -2.45 -19.12
N ALA A 67 -2.17 -2.89 -18.35
CA ALA A 67 -2.91 -4.13 -18.58
C ALA A 67 -4.12 -3.96 -19.53
N GLN A 68 -4.46 -2.73 -19.94
CA GLN A 68 -5.47 -2.51 -20.96
C GLN A 68 -4.86 -2.73 -22.36
N PRO A 69 -5.34 -3.70 -23.16
CA PRO A 69 -5.04 -3.67 -24.59
C PRO A 69 -5.67 -2.40 -25.16
N VAL A 70 -4.86 -1.62 -25.88
CA VAL A 70 -5.36 -0.55 -26.74
C VAL A 70 -6.33 -1.20 -27.73
N LEU A 71 -7.63 -0.94 -27.56
CA LEU A 71 -8.68 -1.29 -28.51
C LEU A 71 -8.64 -0.34 -29.71
#